data_AF-A0A9N9BVU9-F1
#
_entry.id   AF-A0A9N9BVU9-F1
#
_cell.length_a   1.000
_cell.length_b   1.000
_cell.length_c   1.000
_cell.angle_alpha   90.00
_cell.angle_beta   90.00
_cell.angle_gamma   90.00
#
_symmetry.space_group_name_H-M   'P 1'
#
loop_
_entity.id
_entity.type
_entity.pdbx_description
1 polymer ?
#
loop_
_entity_poly.entity_id
_entity_poly.type
_entity_poly.pdbx_seq_one_letter_code
_entity_poly.pdbx_strand_id
1 'polypeptide(L)'
;MELTEHSAHITQRNAENDRTRFSLDNLQWKVKRRIIVQIEDPCQLAKCSRAWNNQVNLPSTKAEWLIHQNGTHALFHAVKRGENIKVIMSLFEQGVHLSRYFSQKLKNSYGKEDPKLIALRREYDADRGTDNNGISWASNTGLDVFFYIIQKTNEKFGEDQTFLGENDM
;
A
#
# COMPACT_ATOMS: atom_id res chain seq x y z
N MET A 1 -3.79 -61.90 -4.63
CA MET A 1 -3.99 -61.17 -5.90
C MET A 1 -5.03 -60.05 -5.79
N GLU A 2 -5.53 -59.71 -4.58
CA GLU A 2 -6.55 -58.65 -4.38
C GLU A 2 -5.96 -57.33 -3.81
N LEU A 3 -4.73 -57.35 -3.28
CA LEU A 3 -4.11 -56.17 -2.66
C LEU A 3 -3.62 -55.12 -3.68
N THR A 4 -3.37 -55.53 -4.92
CA THR A 4 -2.90 -54.66 -6.01
C THR A 4 -4.03 -53.82 -6.60
N GLU A 5 -5.25 -54.34 -6.66
CA GLU A 5 -6.41 -53.63 -7.23
C GLU A 5 -6.94 -52.55 -6.29
N HIS A 6 -6.92 -52.80 -4.98
CA HIS A 6 -7.32 -51.82 -3.97
C HIS A 6 -6.36 -50.61 -3.93
N SER A 7 -5.06 -50.86 -4.13
CA SER A 7 -4.04 -49.80 -4.19
C SER A 7 -4.18 -48.96 -5.47
N ALA A 8 -4.45 -49.59 -6.62
CA ALA A 8 -4.68 -48.88 -7.89
C ALA A 8 -5.93 -47.99 -7.86
N HIS A 9 -7.02 -48.44 -7.21
CA HIS A 9 -8.25 -47.66 -7.06
C HIS A 9 -8.09 -46.42 -6.17
N ILE A 10 -7.25 -46.50 -5.13
CA ILE A 10 -6.92 -45.35 -4.25
C ILE A 10 -6.06 -44.33 -5.01
N THR A 11 -5.09 -44.80 -5.80
CA THR A 11 -4.25 -43.92 -6.63
C THR A 11 -5.05 -43.21 -7.72
N GLN A 12 -5.99 -43.89 -8.39
CA GLN A 12 -6.87 -43.27 -9.37
C GLN A 12 -7.85 -42.25 -8.74
N ARG A 13 -8.44 -42.57 -7.58
CA ARG A 13 -9.31 -41.62 -6.84
C ARG A 13 -8.56 -40.36 -6.40
N ASN A 14 -7.31 -40.48 -5.98
CA ASN A 14 -6.48 -39.33 -5.60
C ASN A 14 -6.10 -38.48 -6.83
N ALA A 15 -5.82 -39.10 -7.98
CA ALA A 15 -5.53 -38.41 -9.23
C ALA A 15 -6.76 -37.70 -9.84
N GLU A 16 -7.98 -38.21 -9.62
CA GLU A 16 -9.23 -37.55 -10.02
C GLU A 16 -9.65 -36.43 -9.06
N ASN A 17 -9.40 -36.56 -7.76
CA ASN A 17 -9.64 -35.49 -6.77
C ASN A 17 -8.71 -34.27 -6.94
N ASP A 18 -7.51 -34.46 -7.48
CA ASP A 18 -6.62 -33.33 -7.81
C ASP A 18 -7.04 -32.57 -9.08
N ARG A 19 -7.83 -33.19 -9.96
CA ARG A 19 -8.35 -32.55 -11.18
C ARG A 19 -9.55 -31.62 -10.93
N THR A 20 -10.19 -31.70 -9.77
CA THR A 20 -11.42 -30.94 -9.45
C THR A 20 -11.26 -29.90 -8.34
N ARG A 21 -10.08 -29.77 -7.74
CA ARG A 21 -9.81 -28.68 -6.79
C ARG A 21 -9.61 -27.35 -7.53
N PHE A 22 -10.69 -26.58 -7.63
CA PHE A 22 -10.60 -25.17 -8.01
C PHE A 22 -9.79 -24.42 -6.96
N SER A 23 -8.51 -24.20 -7.23
CA SER A 23 -7.67 -23.35 -6.40
C SER A 23 -7.87 -21.90 -6.80
N LEU A 24 -8.17 -21.04 -5.81
CA LEU A 24 -8.19 -19.58 -5.98
C LEU A 24 -6.83 -19.05 -6.48
N ASP A 25 -5.75 -19.81 -6.28
CA ASP A 25 -4.43 -19.47 -6.81
C ASP A 25 -4.32 -19.59 -8.33
N ASN A 26 -5.21 -20.34 -8.98
CA ASN A 26 -5.20 -20.50 -10.44
C ASN A 26 -6.05 -19.44 -11.15
N LEU A 27 -6.65 -18.50 -10.40
CA LEU A 27 -7.37 -17.37 -11.00
C LEU A 27 -6.43 -16.52 -11.85
N GLN A 28 -6.96 -16.03 -12.98
CA GLN A 28 -6.24 -15.05 -13.80
C GLN A 28 -5.92 -13.80 -12.99
N TRP A 29 -4.74 -13.21 -13.25
CA TRP A 29 -4.26 -12.05 -12.48
C TRP A 29 -5.24 -10.87 -12.47
N LYS A 30 -5.98 -10.64 -13.57
CA LYS A 30 -7.02 -9.59 -13.65
C LYS A 30 -8.16 -9.81 -12.65
N VAL A 31 -8.59 -11.06 -12.47
CA VAL A 31 -9.64 -11.42 -11.51
C VAL A 31 -9.13 -11.25 -10.09
N LYS A 32 -7.90 -11.71 -9.82
CA LYS A 32 -7.25 -11.52 -8.51
C LYS A 32 -7.16 -10.05 -8.13
N ARG A 33 -6.71 -9.20 -9.06
CA ARG A 33 -6.64 -7.75 -8.87
C ARG A 33 -8.00 -7.15 -8.53
N ARG A 34 -9.06 -7.49 -9.27
CA ARG A 34 -10.43 -7.02 -8.97
C ARG A 34 -10.88 -7.42 -7.57
N ILE A 35 -10.61 -8.65 -7.15
CA ILE A 35 -10.92 -9.11 -5.79
C ILE A 35 -10.14 -8.27 -4.76
N ILE A 36 -8.84 -8.09 -4.95
CA ILE A 36 -7.98 -7.30 -4.05
C ILE A 36 -8.49 -5.86 -3.90
N VAL A 37 -8.91 -5.22 -4.99
CA VAL A 37 -9.38 -3.83 -4.96
C VAL A 37 -10.66 -3.67 -4.12
N GLN A 38 -11.53 -4.68 -4.10
CA GLN A 38 -12.82 -4.65 -3.42
C GLN A 38 -12.77 -4.97 -1.92
N ILE A 39 -11.68 -5.56 -1.43
CA ILE A 39 -11.54 -5.94 -0.01
C ILE A 39 -10.96 -4.80 0.83
N GLU A 40 -11.40 -4.71 2.08
CA GLU A 40 -10.96 -3.69 3.03
C GLU A 40 -9.51 -3.91 3.50
N ASP A 41 -9.12 -5.16 3.78
CA ASP A 41 -7.74 -5.50 4.17
C ASP A 41 -7.13 -6.58 3.27
N PRO A 42 -6.30 -6.21 2.28
CA PRO A 42 -5.65 -7.16 1.40
C PRO A 42 -4.52 -7.95 2.07
N CYS A 43 -4.11 -7.60 3.29
CA CYS A 43 -3.07 -8.32 4.02
C CYS A 43 -3.49 -9.75 4.37
N GLN A 44 -4.78 -9.98 4.65
CA GLN A 44 -5.28 -11.32 4.93
C GLN A 44 -5.14 -12.23 3.72
N LEU A 45 -5.46 -11.70 2.54
CA LEU A 45 -5.36 -12.44 1.28
C LEU A 45 -3.89 -12.72 0.91
N ALA A 46 -2.99 -11.78 1.20
CA ALA A 46 -1.55 -11.97 1.00
C ALA A 46 -0.98 -13.13 1.83
N LYS A 47 -1.55 -13.41 3.01
CA LYS A 47 -1.12 -14.53 3.88
C LYS A 47 -1.59 -15.89 3.38
N CYS A 48 -2.63 -15.95 2.55
CA CYS A 48 -3.21 -17.21 2.09
C CYS A 48 -2.29 -17.98 1.14
N SER A 49 -1.59 -17.30 0.23
CA SER A 49 -0.67 -17.95 -0.71
C SER A 49 0.38 -17.00 -1.27
N ARG A 50 1.47 -17.55 -1.80
CA ARG A 50 2.50 -16.77 -2.49
C ARG A 50 1.95 -16.06 -3.73
N ALA A 51 0.99 -16.67 -4.43
CA ALA A 51 0.41 -16.08 -5.63
C ALA A 51 -0.42 -14.83 -5.29
N TRP A 52 -1.18 -14.87 -4.21
CA TRP A 52 -1.90 -13.71 -3.68
C TRP A 52 -0.96 -12.66 -3.11
N ASN A 53 0.06 -13.07 -2.35
CA ASN A 53 1.08 -12.17 -1.83
C ASN A 53 1.75 -11.34 -2.94
N ASN A 54 2.11 -11.99 -4.06
CA ASN A 54 2.72 -11.31 -5.19
C ASN A 54 1.76 -10.31 -5.86
N GLN A 55 0.47 -10.62 -5.94
CA GLN A 55 -0.53 -9.72 -6.53
C GLN A 55 -0.88 -8.55 -5.62
N VAL A 56 -1.02 -8.78 -4.32
CA VAL A 56 -1.29 -7.74 -3.32
C VAL A 56 -0.14 -6.75 -3.24
N ASN A 57 1.11 -7.23 -3.30
CA ASN A 57 2.29 -6.36 -3.22
C ASN A 57 2.71 -5.74 -4.55
N LEU A 58 2.01 -6.05 -5.65
CA LEU A 58 2.30 -5.43 -6.93
C LEU A 58 1.99 -3.92 -6.85
N PRO A 59 2.93 -3.03 -7.22
CA PRO A 59 2.74 -1.59 -7.05
C PRO A 59 1.48 -1.03 -7.71
N SER A 60 1.16 -1.52 -8.91
CA SER A 60 -0.04 -1.10 -9.64
C SER A 60 -1.33 -1.60 -8.98
N THR A 61 -1.35 -2.79 -8.39
CA THR A 61 -2.51 -3.28 -7.63
C THR A 61 -2.69 -2.50 -6.33
N LYS A 62 -1.60 -2.22 -5.60
CA LYS A 62 -1.64 -1.38 -4.39
C LYS A 62 -2.18 0.02 -4.68
N ALA A 63 -1.70 0.64 -5.77
CA ALA A 63 -2.15 1.97 -6.18
C ALA A 63 -3.65 1.98 -6.50
N GLU A 64 -4.13 0.98 -7.25
CA GLU A 64 -5.55 0.84 -7.60
C GLU A 64 -6.42 0.64 -6.35
N TRP A 65 -5.97 -0.22 -5.44
CA TRP A 65 -6.62 -0.42 -4.15
C TRP A 65 -6.65 0.86 -3.31
N LEU A 66 -5.53 1.61 -3.21
CA LEU A 66 -5.47 2.88 -2.48
C LEU A 66 -6.43 3.93 -3.04
N ILE A 67 -6.53 4.04 -4.37
CA ILE A 67 -7.47 4.94 -5.06
C ILE A 67 -8.90 4.53 -4.77
N HIS A 68 -9.23 3.24 -4.90
CA HIS A 68 -10.57 2.73 -4.65
C HIS A 68 -11.03 2.96 -3.20
N GLN A 69 -10.16 2.70 -2.23
CA GLN A 69 -10.52 2.77 -0.81
C GLN A 69 -10.54 4.20 -0.26
N ASN A 70 -9.70 5.11 -0.77
CA ASN A 70 -9.51 6.43 -0.16
C ASN A 70 -9.85 7.60 -1.10
N GLY A 71 -10.23 7.33 -2.36
CA GLY A 71 -10.60 8.33 -3.35
C GLY A 71 -9.54 9.43 -3.51
N THR A 72 -9.96 10.67 -3.30
CA THR A 72 -9.11 11.87 -3.41
C THR A 72 -7.96 11.91 -2.40
N HIS A 73 -8.07 11.18 -1.29
CA HIS A 73 -7.06 11.14 -0.23
C HIS A 73 -6.06 10.00 -0.40
N ALA A 74 -6.13 9.22 -1.49
CA ALA A 74 -5.27 8.07 -1.73
C ALA A 74 -3.77 8.39 -1.61
N LEU A 75 -3.31 9.53 -2.15
CA LEU A 75 -1.92 9.94 -2.04
C LEU A 75 -1.48 10.22 -0.59
N PHE A 76 -2.35 10.86 0.19
CA PHE A 76 -2.09 11.10 1.61
C PHE A 76 -1.96 9.79 2.38
N HIS A 77 -2.88 8.85 2.16
CA HIS A 77 -2.82 7.54 2.82
C HIS A 77 -1.60 6.72 2.40
N ALA A 78 -1.19 6.79 1.13
CA ALA A 78 0.02 6.12 0.64
C ALA A 78 1.28 6.64 1.35
N VAL A 79 1.42 7.97 1.46
CA VAL A 79 2.54 8.62 2.12
C VAL A 79 2.53 8.34 3.63
N LYS A 80 1.38 8.46 4.29
CA LYS A 80 1.22 8.15 5.72
C LYS A 80 1.61 6.71 6.05
N ARG A 81 1.33 5.76 5.14
CA ARG A 81 1.69 4.34 5.28
C ARG A 81 3.17 4.05 4.96
N GLY A 82 3.92 5.02 4.45
CA GLY A 82 5.31 4.81 4.02
C GLY A 82 5.43 3.92 2.79
N GLU A 83 4.48 4.00 1.86
CA GLU A 83 4.56 3.25 0.60
C GLU A 83 5.77 3.69 -0.24
N ASN A 84 6.37 2.72 -0.94
CA ASN A 84 7.58 2.96 -1.73
C ASN A 84 7.31 3.77 -3.01
N ILE A 85 8.37 4.30 -3.61
CA ILE A 85 8.31 5.09 -4.84
C ILE A 85 7.56 4.42 -5.99
N LYS A 86 7.67 3.09 -6.15
CA LYS A 86 6.99 2.37 -7.25
C LYS A 86 5.47 2.44 -7.12
N VAL A 87 4.95 2.37 -5.89
CA VAL A 87 3.52 2.52 -5.60
C VAL A 87 3.08 3.96 -5.88
N ILE A 88 3.89 4.94 -5.46
CA ILE A 88 3.61 6.36 -5.70
C ILE A 88 3.59 6.69 -7.20
N MET A 89 4.58 6.22 -7.97
CA MET A 89 4.58 6.36 -9.43
C MET A 89 3.32 5.73 -10.05
N SER A 90 2.96 4.52 -9.60
CA SER A 90 1.74 3.85 -10.07
C SER A 90 0.45 4.62 -9.74
N LEU A 91 0.40 5.33 -8.60
CA LEU A 91 -0.73 6.20 -8.26
C LEU A 91 -0.86 7.36 -9.25
N PHE A 92 0.27 8.00 -9.62
CA PHE A 92 0.27 9.07 -10.60
C PHE A 92 -0.11 8.58 -12.01
N GLU A 93 0.41 7.42 -12.43
CA GLU A 93 0.04 6.77 -13.70
C GLU A 93 -1.47 6.46 -13.78
N GLN A 94 -2.09 6.18 -12.63
CA GLN A 94 -3.53 5.90 -12.51
C GLN A 94 -4.37 7.16 -12.23
N GLY A 95 -3.77 8.35 -12.27
CA GLY A 95 -4.50 9.62 -12.16
C GLY A 95 -4.90 10.01 -10.74
N VAL A 96 -4.10 9.69 -9.73
CA VAL A 96 -4.34 10.11 -8.34
C VAL A 96 -4.50 11.64 -8.23
N HIS A 97 -5.39 12.07 -7.34
CA HIS A 97 -5.57 13.49 -7.08
C HIS A 97 -4.36 14.06 -6.31
N LEU A 98 -3.61 14.94 -6.97
CA LEU A 98 -2.60 15.78 -6.33
C LEU A 98 -3.15 17.19 -6.09
N SER A 99 -3.17 17.62 -4.82
CA SER A 99 -3.60 18.96 -4.41
C SER A 99 -2.43 19.83 -3.94
N ARG A 100 -2.58 21.15 -4.09
CA ARG A 100 -1.60 22.14 -3.62
C ARG A 100 -1.44 22.08 -2.09
N TYR A 101 -2.57 22.02 -1.38
CA TYR A 101 -2.60 21.93 0.08
C TYR A 101 -1.83 20.70 0.60
N PHE A 102 -2.04 19.52 0.00
CA PHE A 102 -1.31 18.32 0.37
C PHE A 102 0.20 18.52 0.22
N SER A 103 0.64 19.09 -0.90
CA SER A 103 2.05 19.31 -1.20
C SER A 103 2.71 20.29 -0.21
N GLN A 104 2.00 21.38 0.13
CA GLN A 104 2.46 22.34 1.14
C GLN A 104 2.57 21.69 2.52
N LYS A 105 1.55 20.92 2.94
CA LYS A 105 1.59 20.19 4.21
C LYS A 105 2.72 19.15 4.22
N LEU A 106 2.93 18.43 3.11
CA LEU A 106 4.03 17.46 2.99
C LEU A 106 5.39 18.14 3.18
N LYS A 107 5.66 19.24 2.47
CA LYS A 107 6.89 20.03 2.61
C LYS A 107 7.08 20.54 4.05
N ASN A 108 6.01 21.00 4.67
CA ASN A 108 6.04 21.49 6.05
C ASN A 108 6.16 20.37 7.08
N SER A 109 5.80 19.14 6.76
CA SER A 109 5.80 17.99 7.70
C SER A 109 7.04 17.10 7.52
N TYR A 110 7.67 17.13 6.35
CA TYR A 110 8.86 16.35 6.04
C TYR A 110 10.09 16.89 6.77
N GLY A 111 10.88 16.01 7.38
CA GLY A 111 12.13 16.40 8.07
C GLY A 111 11.96 17.19 9.37
N LYS A 112 10.73 17.39 9.86
CA LYS A 112 10.48 18.10 11.14
C LYS A 112 10.88 17.32 12.38
N GLU A 113 11.00 16.00 12.28
CA GLU A 113 11.26 15.13 13.42
C GLU A 113 12.49 14.28 13.19
N ASP A 114 13.44 14.36 14.13
CA ASP A 114 14.62 13.50 14.16
C ASP A 114 14.19 12.07 14.54
N PRO A 115 14.52 11.04 13.74
CA PRO A 115 14.21 9.65 14.05
C PRO A 115 14.68 9.20 15.45
N LYS A 116 15.80 9.74 15.95
CA LYS A 116 16.30 9.47 17.30
C LYS A 116 15.40 10.09 18.36
N LEU A 117 14.89 11.30 18.13
CA LEU A 117 13.93 11.95 19.03
C LEU A 117 12.57 11.26 19.00
N ILE A 118 12.13 10.74 17.84
CA ILE A 118 10.92 9.90 17.74
C ILE A 118 11.11 8.61 18.56
N ALA A 119 12.27 7.95 18.43
CA ALA A 119 12.56 6.72 19.17
C ALA A 119 12.60 6.98 20.69
N LEU A 120 13.30 8.04 21.12
CA LEU A 120 13.39 8.45 22.52
C LEU A 120 12.02 8.81 23.09
N ARG A 121 11.18 9.48 22.30
CA ARG A 121 9.81 9.82 22.69
C ARG A 121 8.91 8.58 22.79
N ARG A 122 9.02 7.61 21.88
CA ARG A 122 8.28 6.33 22.00
C ARG A 122 8.65 5.57 23.26
N GLU A 123 9.94 5.57 23.61
CA GLU A 123 10.42 4.93 24.84
C GLU A 123 9.85 5.62 26.09
N TYR A 124 9.79 6.94 26.08
CA TYR A 124 9.19 7.74 27.17
C TYR A 124 7.66 7.64 27.26
N ASP A 125 6.96 7.68 26.12
CA ASP A 125 5.49 7.66 26.04
C ASP A 125 4.91 6.25 26.27
N ALA A 126 5.67 5.18 25.97
CA ALA A 126 5.29 3.79 26.30
C ALA A 126 5.07 3.59 27.80
N ASP A 127 5.78 4.35 28.64
CA ASP A 127 5.67 4.32 30.10
C ASP A 127 4.45 5.12 30.63
N ARG A 128 3.80 5.92 29.77
CA ARG A 128 2.74 6.86 30.17
C ARG A 128 1.41 6.70 29.44
N GLY A 129 1.31 5.77 28.50
CA GLY A 129 0.06 5.48 27.78
C GLY A 129 -0.47 6.67 26.98
N THR A 130 0.38 7.65 26.65
CA THR A 130 0.00 8.84 25.90
C THR A 130 0.09 8.60 24.40
N ASP A 131 -1.04 8.79 23.74
CA ASP A 131 -1.31 8.56 22.33
C ASP A 131 -0.30 9.35 21.45
N ASN A 132 0.16 8.72 20.37
CA ASN A 132 1.17 9.18 19.38
C ASN A 132 0.80 10.48 18.60
N ASN A 133 0.19 11.48 19.24
CA ASN A 133 -0.28 12.72 18.62
C ASN A 133 0.82 13.66 18.11
N GLY A 134 2.09 13.31 18.30
CA GLY A 134 3.23 14.15 17.95
C GLY A 134 4.21 13.54 16.94
N ILE A 135 3.82 12.48 16.21
CA ILE A 135 4.61 11.97 15.07
C ILE A 135 4.01 12.52 13.79
N SER A 136 4.81 13.28 13.04
CA SER A 136 4.45 13.83 11.75
C SER A 136 4.05 12.71 10.80
N TRP A 137 2.86 12.78 10.22
CA TRP A 137 2.34 11.77 9.27
C TRP A 137 3.27 11.57 8.05
N ALA A 138 4.17 12.50 7.78
CA ALA A 138 5.16 12.42 6.70
C ALA A 138 6.53 11.88 7.15
N SER A 139 6.74 11.57 8.43
CA SER A 139 8.05 11.16 8.98
C SER A 139 8.59 9.87 8.35
N ASN A 140 7.71 8.97 7.92
CA ASN A 140 8.06 7.68 7.31
C ASN A 140 8.24 7.76 5.79
N THR A 141 8.20 8.96 5.21
CA THR A 141 8.29 9.13 3.76
C THR A 141 9.74 8.98 3.31
N GLY A 142 9.98 8.12 2.33
CA GLY A 142 11.29 8.02 1.67
C GLY A 142 11.68 9.34 0.99
N LEU A 143 12.98 9.64 0.96
CA LEU A 143 13.49 10.86 0.31
C LEU A 143 13.16 10.88 -1.19
N ASP A 144 13.21 9.72 -1.83
CA ASP A 144 12.81 9.48 -3.21
C ASP A 144 11.34 9.80 -3.45
N VAL A 145 10.44 9.33 -2.57
CA VAL A 145 9.01 9.62 -2.61
C VAL A 145 8.76 11.11 -2.44
N PHE A 146 9.43 11.75 -1.49
CA PHE A 146 9.30 13.18 -1.26
C PHE A 146 9.67 13.99 -2.50
N PHE A 147 10.87 13.78 -3.06
CA PHE A 147 11.30 14.51 -4.25
C PHE A 147 10.39 14.27 -5.44
N TYR A 148 9.94 13.03 -5.65
CA TYR A 148 9.03 12.72 -6.76
C TYR A 148 7.69 13.46 -6.64
N ILE A 149 7.10 13.51 -5.43
CA ILE A 149 5.85 14.24 -5.22
C ILE A 149 6.06 15.74 -5.46
N ILE A 150 7.13 16.33 -4.92
CA ILE A 150 7.43 17.76 -5.11
C ILE A 150 7.66 18.09 -6.58
N GLN A 151 8.39 17.24 -7.31
CA GLN A 151 8.55 17.37 -8.75
C GLN A 151 7.19 17.38 -9.47
N LYS A 152 6.31 16.41 -9.15
CA LYS A 152 4.96 16.36 -9.73
C LYS A 152 4.09 17.56 -9.35
N THR A 153 4.28 18.12 -8.16
CA THR A 153 3.64 19.36 -7.74
C THR A 153 4.10 20.53 -8.58
N ASN A 154 5.40 20.69 -8.79
CA ASN A 154 5.96 21.78 -9.59
C ASN A 154 5.52 21.66 -11.06
N GLU A 155 5.51 20.45 -11.63
CA GLU A 155 4.99 20.18 -12.97
C GLU A 155 3.51 20.60 -13.12
N LYS A 156 2.69 20.41 -12.06
CA LYS A 156 1.25 20.68 -12.10
C LYS A 156 0.88 22.12 -11.75
N PHE A 157 1.61 22.78 -10.84
CA PHE A 157 1.22 24.06 -10.24
C PHE A 157 2.26 25.20 -10.41
N GLY A 158 3.44 24.92 -10.97
CA GLY A 158 4.56 25.88 -11.08
C GLY A 158 5.40 25.99 -9.80
N GLU A 159 6.66 26.43 -9.95
CA GLU A 159 7.67 26.47 -8.88
C GLU A 159 7.33 27.48 -7.75
N ASP A 160 6.69 28.61 -8.10
CA ASP A 160 6.48 29.75 -7.20
C ASP A 160 5.32 29.59 -6.22
N GLN A 161 4.43 28.61 -6.39
CA GLN A 161 3.21 28.51 -5.54
C GLN A 161 3.37 27.61 -4.30
N THR A 162 4.60 27.13 -4.04
CA THR A 162 4.93 26.39 -2.81
C THR A 162 5.25 27.30 -1.61
N PHE A 163 5.14 28.63 -1.77
CA PHE A 163 5.49 29.65 -0.78
C PHE A 163 4.32 30.51 -0.27
N LEU A 164 3.07 30.21 -0.62
CA LEU A 164 1.93 30.87 0.03
C LEU A 164 1.72 30.28 1.43
N GLY A 165 2.64 30.64 2.32
CA GLY A 165 2.39 30.67 3.75
C GLY A 165 1.61 31.94 4.04
N GLU A 166 0.30 31.90 3.84
CA GLU A 166 -0.60 32.79 4.54
C GLU A 166 -1.98 32.14 4.58
N ASN A 167 -2.59 32.24 5.75
CA ASN A 167 -3.87 31.67 6.06
C ASN A 167 -4.93 32.23 5.10
N ASP A 168 -5.57 31.38 4.32
CA ASP A 168 -6.95 31.62 3.93
C ASP A 168 -7.76 30.39 4.36
N MET A 169 -8.73 30.67 5.22
CA MET A 169 -9.65 29.73 5.87
C MET A 169 -10.48 28.92 4.88
#